data_AF-A0A7S4UCP1-F1
#
_entry.id   AF-A0A7S4UCP1-F1
#
_cell.length_a   1.000
_cell.length_b   1.000
_cell.length_c   1.000
_cell.angle_alpha   90.00
_cell.angle_beta   90.00
_cell.angle_gamma   90.00
#
_symmetry.space_group_name_H-M   'P 1'
#
loop_
_entity.id
_entity.type
_entity.pdbx_description
1 polymer ?
#
loop_
_entity_poly.entity_id
_entity_poly.type
_entity_poly.pdbx_seq_one_letter_code
_entity_poly.pdbx_strand_id
1 'polypeptide(L)'
;LPIFQAAQGKKGMTPRVQEEVEKTLGAVIVNVGPEHLLAQVPLFSDPSHPDLSEANNVWLLPAMKKHVRGGKLGFFVKNLLPLAEKLRTLAIAADEQGRPVEAKNLMMVFHQVWGLLPSFMLESVDIAASFPSIAKTLGGAIESDPSLRPACCHALLNGIRSMRTLSSSDQSMEEEEEEDPRLLSAEYAAASLTCLASFAK
;
A
#
# COMPACT_ATOMS: atom_id res chain seq x y z
N LEU A 1 21.41 6.18 10.92
CA LEU A 1 20.08 5.59 11.16
C LEU A 1 19.57 6.04 12.54
N PRO A 2 18.85 7.17 12.63
CA PRO A 2 18.16 7.55 13.87
C PRO A 2 16.65 7.79 13.72
N ILE A 3 16.09 7.88 12.50
CA ILE A 3 14.67 8.22 12.30
C ILE A 3 13.75 7.02 12.57
N PHE A 4 14.22 5.79 12.31
CA PHE A 4 13.46 4.57 12.58
C PHE A 4 13.28 4.24 14.07
N GLN A 5 14.10 4.85 14.96
CA GLN A 5 13.95 4.68 16.41
C GLN A 5 13.02 5.72 17.05
N ALA A 6 12.76 6.85 16.39
CA ALA A 6 11.89 7.89 16.95
C ALA A 6 10.40 7.48 16.97
N ALA A 7 9.99 6.58 16.06
CA ALA A 7 8.60 6.11 15.97
C ALA A 7 8.34 4.78 16.71
N GLN A 8 9.37 3.96 16.96
CA GLN A 8 9.25 2.64 17.59
C GLN A 8 9.42 2.67 19.13
N GLY A 9 9.38 3.84 19.74
CA GLY A 9 9.41 3.91 21.20
C GLY A 9 9.28 5.32 21.72
N LYS A 10 8.05 5.74 22.04
CA LYS A 10 7.89 6.65 23.17
C LYS A 10 8.53 5.96 24.38
N LYS A 11 9.70 6.47 24.79
CA LYS A 11 10.49 6.03 25.94
C LYS A 11 9.53 5.87 27.14
N GLY A 12 9.11 4.63 27.44
CA GLY A 12 8.14 4.31 28.51
C GLY A 12 6.98 3.37 28.15
N MET A 13 6.77 3.00 26.87
CA MET A 13 5.69 2.07 26.50
C MET A 13 6.05 0.62 26.81
N THR A 14 5.24 -0.10 27.58
CA THR A 14 5.47 -1.54 27.82
C THR A 14 5.14 -2.36 26.56
N PRO A 15 5.78 -3.53 26.33
CA PRO A 15 5.53 -4.36 25.15
C PRO A 15 4.05 -4.70 24.95
N ARG A 16 3.33 -4.92 26.05
CA ARG A 16 1.90 -5.20 26.05
C ARG A 16 1.07 -4.04 25.50
N VAL A 17 1.38 -2.80 25.89
CA VAL A 17 0.65 -1.63 25.40
C VAL A 17 0.96 -1.37 23.93
N GLN A 18 2.19 -1.63 23.48
CA GLN A 18 2.55 -1.54 22.07
C GLN A 18 1.74 -2.54 21.21
N GLU A 19 1.59 -3.77 21.69
CA GLU A 19 0.79 -4.80 21.01
C GLU A 19 -0.69 -4.42 20.91
N GLU A 20 -1.28 -3.92 22.01
CA GLU A 20 -2.69 -3.49 22.01
C GLU A 20 -2.93 -2.29 21.08
N VAL A 21 -1.97 -1.36 21.01
CA VAL A 21 -2.03 -0.23 20.06
C VAL A 21 -1.96 -0.73 18.62
N GLU A 22 -1.06 -1.68 18.31
CA GLU A 22 -0.94 -2.24 16.97
C GLU A 22 -2.21 -3.01 16.57
N LYS A 23 -2.78 -3.80 17.47
CA LYS A 23 -4.06 -4.49 17.26
C LYS A 23 -5.20 -3.51 16.99
N THR A 24 -5.30 -2.47 17.82
CA THR A 24 -6.33 -1.44 17.66
C THR A 24 -6.17 -0.70 16.34
N LEU A 25 -4.95 -0.30 15.99
CA LEU A 25 -4.66 0.36 14.73
C LEU A 25 -4.97 -0.55 13.53
N GLY A 26 -4.63 -1.83 13.63
CA GLY A 26 -4.96 -2.83 12.63
C GLY A 26 -6.46 -2.98 12.43
N ALA A 27 -7.23 -3.07 13.53
CA ALA A 27 -8.69 -3.12 13.48
C ALA A 27 -9.28 -1.85 12.85
N VAL A 28 -8.75 -0.67 13.16
CA VAL A 28 -9.16 0.59 12.53
C VAL A 28 -8.88 0.57 11.03
N ILE A 29 -7.67 0.19 10.60
CA ILE A 29 -7.30 0.13 9.18
C ILE A 29 -8.24 -0.77 8.38
N VAL A 30 -8.56 -1.95 8.93
CA VAL A 30 -9.45 -2.93 8.27
C VAL A 30 -10.89 -2.41 8.16
N ASN A 31 -11.42 -1.78 9.22
CA ASN A 31 -12.82 -1.35 9.24
C ASN A 31 -13.07 -0.01 8.54
N VAL A 32 -12.13 0.94 8.66
CA VAL A 32 -12.25 2.29 8.08
C VAL A 32 -11.75 2.32 6.63
N GLY A 33 -10.76 1.48 6.31
CA GLY A 33 -10.09 1.47 5.02
C GLY A 33 -8.94 2.50 4.95
N PRO A 34 -7.92 2.24 4.11
CA PRO A 34 -6.74 3.09 4.00
C PRO A 34 -7.05 4.51 3.50
N GLU A 35 -8.07 4.69 2.65
CA GLU A 35 -8.40 5.98 2.04
C GLU A 35 -8.96 6.96 3.06
N HIS A 36 -9.95 6.52 3.84
CA HIS A 36 -10.53 7.34 4.90
C HIS A 36 -9.53 7.60 6.02
N LEU A 37 -8.71 6.60 6.37
CA LEU A 37 -7.64 6.78 7.35
C LEU A 37 -6.67 7.87 6.91
N LEU A 38 -6.19 7.83 5.66
CA LEU A 38 -5.25 8.83 5.14
C LEU A 38 -5.88 10.21 4.93
N ALA A 39 -7.20 10.30 4.77
CA ALA A 39 -7.92 11.57 4.76
C ALA A 39 -7.93 12.24 6.15
N GLN A 40 -7.97 11.45 7.23
CA GLN A 40 -7.95 11.96 8.61
C GLN A 40 -6.52 12.14 9.15
N VAL A 41 -5.62 11.23 8.76
CA VAL A 41 -4.22 11.18 9.21
C VAL A 41 -3.32 11.12 7.98
N PRO A 42 -3.05 12.27 7.33
CA PRO A 42 -2.22 12.30 6.14
C PRO A 42 -0.77 11.94 6.48
N LEU A 43 -0.07 11.28 5.55
CA LEU A 43 1.34 10.89 5.73
C LEU A 43 2.27 12.11 5.88
N PHE A 44 1.97 13.18 5.16
CA PHE A 44 2.68 14.45 5.16
C PHE A 44 1.68 15.58 5.29
N SER A 45 2.07 16.67 5.95
CA SER A 45 1.24 17.89 6.05
C SER A 45 0.92 18.46 4.68
N ASP A 46 1.92 18.53 3.79
CA ASP A 46 1.74 18.83 2.38
C ASP A 46 2.25 17.66 1.50
N PRO A 47 1.33 16.86 0.93
CA PRO A 47 1.70 15.80 -0.03
C PRO A 47 2.32 16.33 -1.34
N SER A 48 2.20 17.62 -1.62
CA SER A 48 2.83 18.25 -2.78
C SER A 48 4.32 18.48 -2.60
N HIS A 49 4.72 18.76 -1.35
CA HIS A 49 6.08 19.05 -0.95
C HIS A 49 6.42 18.21 0.30
N PRO A 50 6.59 16.88 0.15
CA PRO A 50 6.83 16.02 1.30
C PRO A 50 8.19 16.33 1.94
N ASP A 51 8.16 16.78 3.19
CA ASP A 51 9.34 17.09 4.00
C ASP A 51 9.41 16.17 5.23
N LEU A 52 10.54 15.48 5.39
CA LEU A 52 10.80 14.59 6.53
C LEU A 52 11.28 15.33 7.78
N SER A 53 11.66 16.61 7.66
CA SER A 53 12.06 17.45 8.77
C SER A 53 10.84 17.98 9.56
N GLU A 54 9.69 18.08 8.90
CA GLU A 54 8.41 18.45 9.52
C GLU A 54 7.72 17.25 10.20
N ALA A 55 6.73 17.54 11.04
CA ALA A 55 5.88 16.52 11.63
C ALA A 55 5.17 15.72 10.53
N ASN A 56 5.38 14.41 10.51
CA ASN A 56 4.83 13.50 9.50
C ASN A 56 4.37 12.18 10.13
N ASN A 57 3.53 11.45 9.39
CA ASN A 57 2.95 10.18 9.81
C ASN A 57 3.50 8.99 9.03
N VAL A 58 4.75 9.07 8.57
CA VAL A 58 5.44 7.97 7.86
C VAL A 58 5.53 6.69 8.72
N TRP A 59 5.47 6.83 10.05
CA TRP A 59 5.37 5.72 11.00
C TRP A 59 4.13 4.83 10.80
N LEU A 60 3.11 5.32 10.09
CA LEU A 60 1.88 4.58 9.78
C LEU A 60 2.10 3.51 8.69
N LEU A 61 3.11 3.68 7.83
CA LEU A 61 3.34 2.81 6.66
C LEU A 61 3.52 1.33 7.04
N PRO A 62 4.31 0.93 8.07
CA PRO A 62 4.42 -0.47 8.45
C PRO A 62 3.09 -1.08 8.92
N ALA A 63 2.28 -0.32 9.66
CA ALA A 63 0.97 -0.78 10.12
C ALA A 63 0.01 -0.96 8.94
N MET A 64 -0.02 0.00 8.01
CA MET A 64 -0.79 -0.12 6.77
C MET A 64 -0.36 -1.33 5.95
N LYS A 65 0.95 -1.55 5.80
CA LYS A 65 1.47 -2.71 5.07
C LYS A 65 0.92 -4.03 5.62
N LYS A 66 0.79 -4.13 6.95
CA LYS A 66 0.34 -5.36 7.62
C LYS A 66 -1.19 -5.52 7.58
N HIS A 67 -1.94 -4.43 7.68
CA HIS A 67 -3.38 -4.48 7.97
C HIS A 67 -4.29 -4.04 6.83
N VAL A 68 -3.77 -3.36 5.80
CA VAL A 68 -4.59 -2.99 4.64
C VAL A 68 -5.04 -4.26 3.90
N ARG A 69 -6.36 -4.38 3.74
CA ARG A 69 -7.08 -5.34 2.90
C ARG A 69 -8.33 -4.65 2.37
N GLY A 70 -8.85 -5.07 1.22
CA GLY A 70 -10.09 -4.46 0.69
C GLY A 70 -9.92 -3.02 0.19
N GLY A 71 -8.68 -2.53 0.04
CA GLY A 71 -8.41 -1.16 -0.40
C GLY A 71 -8.63 -0.97 -1.90
N LYS A 72 -8.79 0.28 -2.34
CA LYS A 72 -8.87 0.64 -3.75
C LYS A 72 -7.47 0.81 -4.32
N LEU A 73 -7.10 -0.05 -5.27
CA LEU A 73 -5.88 0.11 -6.08
C LEU A 73 -5.85 1.48 -6.76
N GLY A 74 -6.99 2.00 -7.22
CA GLY A 74 -7.09 3.32 -7.83
C GLY A 74 -6.68 4.45 -6.88
N PHE A 75 -6.88 4.29 -5.56
CA PHE A 75 -6.39 5.25 -4.58
C PHE A 75 -4.85 5.22 -4.51
N PHE A 76 -4.25 4.03 -4.50
CA PHE A 76 -2.79 3.90 -4.53
C PHE A 76 -2.21 4.60 -5.77
N VAL A 77 -2.78 4.35 -6.95
CA VAL A 77 -2.33 4.96 -8.21
C VAL A 77 -2.46 6.48 -8.21
N LYS A 78 -3.56 7.03 -7.67
CA LYS A 78 -3.83 8.47 -7.74
C LYS A 78 -3.09 9.28 -6.65
N ASN A 79 -2.80 8.68 -5.50
CA ASN A 79 -2.29 9.43 -4.33
C ASN A 79 -0.89 8.97 -3.91
N LEU A 80 -0.69 7.66 -3.77
CA LEU A 80 0.55 7.11 -3.20
C LEU A 80 1.67 7.00 -4.24
N LEU A 81 1.33 6.65 -5.48
CA LEU A 81 2.32 6.54 -6.54
C LEU A 81 2.94 7.90 -6.92
N PRO A 82 2.17 9.00 -7.10
CA PRO A 82 2.77 10.32 -7.31
C PRO A 82 3.60 10.80 -6.11
N LEU A 83 3.18 10.47 -4.88
CA LEU A 83 3.95 10.75 -3.68
C LEU A 83 5.31 10.03 -3.70
N ALA A 84 5.33 8.75 -4.07
CA ALA A 84 6.56 7.98 -4.21
C ALA A 84 7.50 8.64 -5.23
N GLU A 85 7.01 9.04 -6.40
CA GLU A 85 7.85 9.70 -7.41
C GLU A 85 8.44 11.02 -6.89
N LYS A 86 7.67 11.83 -6.17
CA LYS A 86 8.19 13.05 -5.52
C LYS A 86 9.28 12.75 -4.50
N LEU A 87 9.08 11.74 -3.65
CA LEU A 87 10.08 11.31 -2.66
C LEU A 87 11.39 10.88 -3.36
N ARG A 88 11.30 10.15 -4.49
CA ARG A 88 12.46 9.79 -5.29
C ARG A 88 13.17 11.02 -5.85
N THR A 89 12.44 11.96 -6.44
CA THR A 89 13.02 13.20 -6.99
C THR A 89 13.74 14.01 -5.90
N LEU A 90 13.11 14.17 -4.73
CA LEU A 90 13.72 14.86 -3.60
C LEU A 90 14.95 14.12 -3.07
N ALA A 91 14.93 12.79 -3.05
CA ALA A 91 16.09 12.00 -2.63
C ALA A 91 17.29 12.25 -3.55
N ILE A 92 17.08 12.26 -4.87
CA ILE A 92 18.13 12.54 -5.86
C ILE A 92 18.66 13.97 -5.66
N ALA A 93 17.78 14.96 -5.56
CA ALA A 93 18.17 16.35 -5.36
C ALA A 93 18.94 16.57 -4.04
N ALA A 94 18.55 15.89 -2.96
CA ALA A 94 19.27 15.95 -1.69
C ALA A 94 20.68 15.35 -1.81
N ASP A 95 20.85 14.26 -2.56
CA ASP A 95 22.15 13.63 -2.78
C ASP A 95 23.08 14.55 -3.59
N GLU A 96 22.57 15.13 -4.68
CA GLU A 96 23.27 16.12 -5.52
C GLU A 96 23.70 17.37 -4.75
N GLN A 97 22.92 17.76 -3.74
CA GLN A 97 23.21 18.91 -2.86
C GLN A 97 24.10 18.53 -1.65
N GLY A 98 24.67 17.34 -1.62
CA GLY A 98 25.58 16.91 -0.55
C GLY A 98 24.89 16.58 0.77
N ARG A 99 23.60 16.21 0.74
CA ARG A 99 22.81 15.77 1.92
C ARG A 99 22.47 14.27 1.84
N PRO A 100 23.46 13.37 1.89
CA PRO A 100 23.26 11.94 1.65
C PRO A 100 22.40 11.25 2.72
N VAL A 101 22.38 11.77 3.96
CA VAL A 101 21.54 11.24 5.03
C VAL A 101 20.06 11.48 4.73
N GLU A 102 19.73 12.69 4.28
CA GLU A 102 18.37 13.06 3.90
C GLU A 102 17.92 12.27 2.67
N ALA A 103 18.78 12.20 1.64
CA ALA A 103 18.55 11.39 0.44
C ALA A 103 18.20 9.93 0.79
N LYS A 104 18.99 9.32 1.67
CA LYS A 104 18.75 7.96 2.14
C LYS A 104 17.42 7.81 2.88
N ASN A 105 17.05 8.79 3.71
CA ASN A 105 15.79 8.75 4.45
C ASN A 105 14.59 8.87 3.49
N LEU A 106 14.65 9.77 2.51
CA LEU A 106 13.62 9.94 1.49
C LEU A 106 13.46 8.67 0.64
N MET A 107 14.58 8.09 0.18
CA MET A 107 14.56 6.84 -0.59
C MET A 107 13.99 5.65 0.21
N MET A 108 14.26 5.62 1.51
CA MET A 108 13.69 4.61 2.41
C MET A 108 12.18 4.75 2.53
N VAL A 109 11.64 5.97 2.67
CA VAL A 109 10.18 6.19 2.67
C VAL A 109 9.58 5.85 1.31
N PHE A 110 10.26 6.21 0.22
CA PHE A 110 9.89 5.80 -1.13
C PHE A 110 9.67 4.27 -1.24
N HIS A 111 10.62 3.46 -0.75
CA HIS A 111 10.47 2.00 -0.76
C HIS A 111 9.36 1.51 0.17
N GLN A 112 9.11 2.19 1.29
CA GLN A 112 7.99 1.84 2.18
C GLN A 112 6.63 2.08 1.52
N VAL A 113 6.47 3.17 0.77
CA VAL A 113 5.25 3.46 0.00
C VAL A 113 5.03 2.39 -1.07
N TRP A 114 6.05 2.05 -1.86
CA TRP A 114 5.98 0.93 -2.81
C TRP A 114 5.69 -0.40 -2.12
N GLY A 115 6.20 -0.60 -0.92
CA GLY A 115 5.95 -1.77 -0.09
C GLY A 115 4.49 -1.93 0.37
N LEU A 116 3.64 -0.91 0.23
CA LEU A 116 2.19 -1.01 0.48
C LEU A 116 1.42 -1.63 -0.69
N LEU A 117 1.96 -1.56 -1.92
CA LEU A 117 1.26 -2.02 -3.11
C LEU A 117 0.72 -3.46 -2.99
N PRO A 118 1.46 -4.45 -2.41
CA PRO A 118 0.91 -5.79 -2.24
C PRO A 118 -0.33 -5.88 -1.36
N SER A 119 -0.45 -4.99 -0.38
CA SER A 119 -1.61 -4.94 0.53
C SER A 119 -2.80 -4.25 -0.15
N PHE A 120 -2.54 -3.26 -1.02
CA PHE A 120 -3.58 -2.62 -1.84
C PHE A 120 -4.09 -3.51 -2.99
N MET A 121 -3.37 -4.57 -3.35
CA MET A 121 -3.85 -5.59 -4.30
C MET A 121 -4.55 -6.77 -3.62
N LEU A 122 -4.46 -6.87 -2.29
CA LEU A 122 -5.11 -7.92 -1.52
C LEU A 122 -6.59 -7.58 -1.29
N GLU A 123 -7.48 -8.42 -1.82
CA GLU A 123 -8.94 -8.27 -1.73
C GLU A 123 -9.44 -6.93 -2.32
N SER A 124 -8.68 -6.35 -3.24
CA SER A 124 -8.98 -5.02 -3.77
C SER A 124 -10.26 -5.01 -4.59
N VAL A 125 -11.06 -3.97 -4.39
CA VAL A 125 -12.41 -3.83 -4.97
C VAL A 125 -12.43 -3.22 -6.37
N ASP A 126 -11.30 -2.76 -6.89
CA ASP A 126 -11.22 -2.05 -8.18
C ASP A 126 -10.01 -2.46 -9.07
N ILE A 127 -9.42 -3.65 -8.87
CA ILE A 127 -8.34 -4.20 -9.72
C ILE A 127 -8.67 -4.09 -11.22
N ALA A 128 -9.81 -4.64 -11.68
CA ALA A 128 -10.14 -4.64 -13.11
C ALA A 128 -10.20 -3.23 -13.72
N ALA A 129 -10.65 -2.24 -12.94
CA ALA A 129 -10.76 -0.85 -13.39
C ALA A 129 -9.43 -0.08 -13.29
N SER A 130 -8.65 -0.34 -12.24
CA SER A 130 -7.48 0.47 -11.88
C SER A 130 -6.15 -0.12 -12.36
N PHE A 131 -6.04 -1.43 -12.52
CA PHE A 131 -4.79 -2.08 -12.92
C PHE A 131 -4.22 -1.60 -14.27
N PRO A 132 -5.04 -1.37 -15.33
CA PRO A 132 -4.52 -0.87 -16.61
C PRO A 132 -3.73 0.44 -16.48
N SER A 133 -4.11 1.30 -15.51
CA SER A 133 -3.45 2.60 -15.30
C SER A 133 -2.05 2.49 -14.66
N ILE A 134 -1.78 1.41 -13.91
CA ILE A 134 -0.50 1.17 -13.24
C ILE A 134 0.38 0.14 -13.95
N ALA A 135 -0.20 -0.68 -14.84
CA ALA A 135 0.49 -1.79 -15.51
C ALA A 135 1.81 -1.39 -16.16
N LYS A 136 1.83 -0.29 -16.93
CA LYS A 136 3.06 0.22 -17.57
C LYS A 136 4.11 0.65 -16.54
N THR A 137 3.68 1.32 -15.47
CA THR A 137 4.59 1.76 -14.40
C THR A 137 5.17 0.57 -13.65
N LEU A 138 4.39 -0.49 -13.42
CA LEU A 138 4.90 -1.73 -12.82
C LEU A 138 5.90 -2.43 -13.72
N GLY A 139 5.62 -2.56 -15.01
CA GLY A 139 6.55 -3.15 -15.97
C GLY A 139 7.88 -2.39 -15.98
N GLY A 140 7.82 -1.07 -16.09
CA GLY A 140 9.01 -0.21 -16.03
C GLY A 140 9.77 -0.33 -14.70
N ALA A 141 9.07 -0.36 -13.57
CA ALA A 141 9.70 -0.53 -12.25
C ALA A 141 10.39 -1.89 -12.09
N ILE A 142 9.80 -2.97 -12.60
CA ILE A 142 10.39 -4.32 -12.57
C ILE A 142 11.67 -4.37 -13.42
N GLU A 143 11.65 -3.75 -14.60
CA GLU A 143 12.79 -3.73 -15.50
C GLU A 143 13.93 -2.87 -14.96
N SER A 144 13.62 -1.61 -14.62
CA SER A 144 14.61 -0.58 -14.31
C SER A 144 15.16 -0.60 -12.88
N ASP A 145 14.37 -1.05 -11.90
CA ASP A 145 14.73 -0.95 -10.48
C ASP A 145 14.65 -2.31 -9.76
N PRO A 146 15.79 -3.01 -9.59
CA PRO A 146 15.83 -4.29 -8.89
C PRO A 146 15.26 -4.26 -7.47
N SER A 147 15.31 -3.11 -6.79
CA SER A 147 14.81 -2.98 -5.42
C SER A 147 13.28 -3.01 -5.32
N LEU A 148 12.58 -2.68 -6.42
CA LEU A 148 11.11 -2.66 -6.48
C LEU A 148 10.51 -4.00 -6.89
N ARG A 149 11.29 -4.88 -7.55
CA ARG A 149 10.82 -6.19 -8.01
C ARG A 149 10.08 -6.99 -6.94
N PRO A 150 10.55 -7.09 -5.67
CA PRO A 150 9.81 -7.82 -4.64
C PRO A 150 8.43 -7.24 -4.37
N ALA A 151 8.31 -5.91 -4.30
CA ALA A 151 7.02 -5.24 -4.08
C ALA A 151 6.08 -5.47 -5.26
N CYS A 152 6.55 -5.29 -6.49
CA CYS A 152 5.74 -5.48 -7.70
C CYS A 152 5.29 -6.94 -7.86
N CYS A 153 6.22 -7.91 -7.75
CA CYS A 153 5.90 -9.33 -7.91
C CYS A 153 4.95 -9.84 -6.82
N HIS A 154 5.16 -9.44 -5.55
CA HIS A 154 4.24 -9.80 -4.48
C HIS A 154 2.85 -9.18 -4.70
N ALA A 155 2.77 -7.97 -5.23
CA ALA A 155 1.50 -7.33 -5.51
C ALA A 155 0.69 -8.05 -6.58
N LEU A 156 1.33 -8.42 -7.70
CA LEU A 156 0.69 -9.23 -8.74
C LEU A 156 0.23 -10.59 -8.19
N LEU A 157 1.08 -11.24 -7.39
CA LEU A 157 0.77 -12.53 -6.81
C LEU A 157 -0.40 -12.46 -5.81
N ASN A 158 -0.44 -11.43 -4.97
CA ASN A 158 -1.54 -11.18 -4.03
C ASN A 158 -2.85 -10.94 -4.78
N GLY A 159 -2.83 -10.10 -5.82
CA GLY A 159 -4.00 -9.84 -6.66
C GLY A 159 -4.56 -11.13 -7.28
N ILE A 160 -3.70 -11.92 -7.92
CA ILE A 160 -4.13 -13.19 -8.56
C ILE A 160 -4.67 -14.17 -7.52
N ARG A 161 -3.96 -14.36 -6.41
CA ARG A 161 -4.37 -15.31 -5.36
C ARG A 161 -5.70 -14.90 -4.73
N SER A 162 -5.84 -13.63 -4.38
CA SER A 162 -7.04 -13.09 -3.76
C SER A 162 -8.27 -13.25 -4.67
N MET A 163 -8.16 -12.87 -5.94
CA MET A 163 -9.27 -13.01 -6.90
C MET A 163 -9.60 -14.49 -7.17
N ARG A 164 -8.61 -15.39 -7.18
CA ARG A 164 -8.86 -16.82 -7.32
C ARG A 164 -9.64 -17.38 -6.14
N THR A 165 -9.26 -17.00 -4.91
CA THR A 165 -9.97 -17.45 -3.70
C THR A 165 -11.44 -17.02 -3.74
N LEU A 166 -11.71 -15.74 -4.08
CA LEU A 166 -13.06 -15.19 -4.19
C LEU A 166 -13.90 -15.88 -5.28
N SER A 167 -13.29 -16.17 -6.44
CA SER A 167 -13.98 -16.89 -7.52
C SER A 167 -14.28 -18.36 -7.18
N SER A 168 -13.61 -18.95 -6.18
CA SER A 168 -13.78 -20.36 -5.80
C SER A 168 -14.78 -20.54 -4.66
N SER A 169 -15.00 -19.50 -3.83
CA SER A 169 -15.92 -19.52 -2.68
C SER A 169 -17.40 -19.52 -3.07
N ASP A 170 -17.76 -19.04 -4.26
CA ASP A 170 -19.15 -19.03 -4.77
C ASP A 170 -19.72 -20.44 -5.07
N GLN A 171 -18.92 -21.50 -4.98
CA GLN A 171 -19.36 -22.87 -5.32
C GLN A 171 -19.79 -23.72 -4.11
N SER A 172 -19.73 -23.22 -2.87
CA SER A 172 -19.88 -24.08 -1.67
C SER A 172 -20.95 -23.71 -0.62
N MET A 173 -21.70 -22.61 -0.74
CA MET A 173 -22.76 -22.31 0.25
C MET A 173 -24.01 -21.72 -0.41
N GLU A 174 -25.06 -22.53 -0.50
CA GLU A 174 -26.46 -22.05 -0.57
C GLU A 174 -26.96 -21.88 0.88
N GLU A 175 -26.58 -20.81 1.57
CA GLU A 175 -27.30 -20.36 2.78
C GLU A 175 -27.46 -18.84 2.73
N GLU A 176 -28.64 -18.37 3.14
CA GLU A 176 -29.10 -16.98 3.10
C GLU A 176 -28.14 -16.04 3.86
N GLU A 177 -27.18 -15.42 3.16
CA GLU A 177 -26.36 -14.35 3.71
C GLU A 177 -26.92 -12.98 3.28
N GLU A 178 -27.26 -12.18 4.29
CA GLU A 178 -27.51 -10.75 4.19
C GLU A 178 -26.40 -10.12 3.32
N GLU A 179 -26.72 -9.57 2.14
CA GLU A 179 -25.74 -9.00 1.20
C GLU A 179 -24.87 -7.95 1.92
N ASP A 180 -23.69 -8.33 2.43
CA ASP A 180 -22.70 -7.35 2.87
C ASP A 180 -22.17 -6.68 1.59
N PRO A 181 -22.41 -5.37 1.39
CA PRO A 181 -21.99 -4.65 0.18
C PRO A 181 -20.47 -4.62 -0.03
N ARG A 182 -19.68 -5.20 0.90
CA ARG A 182 -18.23 -5.41 0.79
C ARG A 182 -17.85 -6.76 0.17
N LEU A 183 -18.79 -7.67 -0.06
CA LEU A 183 -18.52 -8.94 -0.74
C LEU A 183 -18.34 -8.69 -2.24
N LEU A 184 -17.17 -9.08 -2.76
CA LEU A 184 -16.88 -9.02 -4.19
C LEU A 184 -17.54 -10.21 -4.88
N SER A 185 -18.30 -9.97 -5.95
CA SER A 185 -18.93 -11.05 -6.72
C SER A 185 -17.88 -11.91 -7.45
N ALA A 186 -18.16 -13.21 -7.67
CA ALA A 186 -17.26 -14.04 -8.49
C ALA A 186 -17.12 -13.52 -9.92
N GLU A 187 -18.14 -12.86 -10.48
CA GLU A 187 -18.07 -12.20 -11.78
C GLU A 187 -16.96 -11.13 -11.80
N TYR A 188 -16.91 -10.30 -10.76
CA TYR A 188 -15.87 -9.28 -10.62
C TYR A 188 -14.48 -9.92 -10.48
N ALA A 189 -14.37 -10.98 -9.68
CA ALA A 189 -13.11 -11.70 -9.49
C ALA A 189 -12.60 -12.29 -10.81
N ALA A 190 -13.49 -12.89 -11.61
CA ALA A 190 -13.17 -13.42 -12.94
C ALA A 190 -12.73 -12.30 -13.91
N ALA A 191 -13.42 -11.16 -13.93
CA ALA A 191 -13.05 -10.00 -14.74
C ALA A 191 -11.66 -9.46 -14.36
N SER A 192 -11.35 -9.39 -13.06
CA SER A 192 -10.05 -8.97 -12.55
C SER A 192 -8.92 -9.92 -12.94
N LEU A 193 -9.16 -11.24 -12.89
CA LEU A 193 -8.19 -12.24 -13.35
C LEU A 193 -7.92 -12.13 -14.85
N THR A 194 -8.97 -11.96 -15.66
CA THR A 194 -8.83 -11.74 -17.11
C THR A 194 -8.06 -10.45 -17.40
N CYS A 195 -8.35 -9.37 -16.65
CA CYS A 195 -7.62 -8.11 -16.76
C CYS A 195 -6.13 -8.32 -16.50
N LEU A 196 -5.75 -8.90 -15.35
CA LEU A 196 -4.35 -9.17 -15.01
C LEU A 196 -3.66 -10.06 -16.04
N ALA A 197 -4.35 -11.10 -16.55
CA ALA A 197 -3.80 -12.01 -17.54
C ALA A 197 -3.53 -11.33 -18.90
N SER A 198 -4.30 -10.30 -19.27
CA SER A 198 -4.09 -9.57 -20.53
C SER A 198 -2.75 -8.85 -20.63
N PHE A 199 -2.12 -8.54 -19.49
CA PHE A 199 -0.83 -7.85 -19.40
C PHE A 199 0.37 -8.81 -19.25
N ALA A 200 0.15 -10.13 -19.30
CA ALA A 200 1.21 -11.14 -19.21
C ALA A 200 1.76 -11.58 -20.59
N LYS A 201 1.27 -10.98 -21.68
CA LYS A 201 1.71 -11.22 -23.06
C LYS A 201 2.71 -10.16 -23.50
#